data_AF-A0A4U5QIQ7-F1
#
_entry.id   AF-A0A4U5QIQ7-F1
#
_cell.length_a   1.000
_cell.length_b   1.000
_cell.length_c   1.000
_cell.angle_alpha   90.00
_cell.angle_beta   90.00
_cell.angle_gamma   90.00
#
_symmetry.space_group_name_H-M   'P 1'
#
loop_
_entity.id
_entity.type
_entity.pdbx_description
1 polymer ?
#
loop_
_entity_poly.entity_id
_entity_poly.type
_entity_poly.pdbx_seq_one_letter_code
_entity_poly.pdbx_strand_id
1 'polypeptide(L)'
;MVGSSSGGGDLRTPQFNGTNYDFWAVKMETILIAFDLWDVIEVEAKSHQSSEIATGSGDEESEAEISSLQTSTISRENKIKNAKALSLIQGALTDDLFPRIRNEKTVKGAWRF
;
A
#
# COMPACT_ATOMS: atom_id res chain seq x y z
N MET A 1 31.03 -26.58 -11.17
CA MET A 1 29.56 -26.57 -11.33
C MET A 1 29.11 -25.14 -11.17
N VAL A 2 28.82 -24.44 -12.28
CA VAL A 2 28.21 -23.11 -12.21
C VAL A 2 26.71 -23.33 -12.05
N GLY A 3 26.17 -22.96 -10.89
CA GLY A 3 24.74 -23.06 -10.63
C GLY A 3 24.04 -22.03 -11.48
N SER A 4 23.25 -22.50 -12.45
CA SER A 4 22.31 -21.68 -13.21
C SER A 4 21.38 -20.96 -12.24
N SER A 5 21.56 -19.65 -12.08
CA SER A 5 20.57 -18.82 -11.38
C SER A 5 19.33 -18.77 -12.26
N SER A 6 18.28 -19.49 -11.85
CA SER A 6 16.97 -19.43 -12.48
C SER A 6 16.47 -17.99 -12.46
N GLY A 7 16.47 -17.35 -13.63
CA GLY A 7 15.91 -16.03 -13.87
C GLY A 7 14.38 -16.06 -13.90
N GLY A 8 13.76 -16.71 -12.91
CA GLY A 8 12.40 -16.38 -12.52
C GLY A 8 12.49 -15.07 -11.76
N GLY A 9 12.29 -13.95 -12.49
CA GLY A 9 12.45 -12.60 -11.98
C GLY A 9 11.48 -12.33 -10.84
N ASP A 10 11.88 -12.68 -9.62
CA ASP A 10 11.28 -12.14 -8.42
C ASP A 10 11.41 -10.62 -8.56
N LEU A 11 10.28 -9.91 -8.54
CA LEU A 11 10.24 -8.45 -8.69
C LEU A 11 10.91 -7.85 -7.46
N ARG A 12 12.24 -7.82 -7.46
CA ARG A 12 13.04 -7.33 -6.37
C ARG A 12 12.73 -5.85 -6.21
N THR A 13 12.41 -5.47 -4.98
CA THR A 13 12.18 -4.06 -4.64
C THR A 13 13.42 -3.23 -4.98
N PRO A 14 13.27 -2.11 -5.71
CA PRO A 14 14.38 -1.21 -5.99
C PRO A 14 14.90 -0.65 -4.67
N GLN A 15 16.21 -0.74 -4.44
CA GLN A 15 16.79 -0.19 -3.22
C GLN A 15 16.76 1.35 -3.24
N PHE A 16 16.33 1.96 -2.14
CA PHE A 16 16.31 3.41 -1.93
C PHE A 16 17.25 3.79 -0.79
N ASN A 17 18.19 4.68 -1.09
CA ASN A 17 19.16 5.22 -0.13
C ASN A 17 18.94 6.73 0.13
N GLY A 18 17.84 7.30 -0.36
CA GLY A 18 17.49 8.70 -0.14
C GLY A 18 17.86 9.61 -1.31
N THR A 19 18.47 9.06 -2.36
CA THR A 19 18.83 9.78 -3.59
C THR A 19 18.00 9.30 -4.78
N ASN A 20 17.76 10.17 -5.75
CA ASN A 20 17.00 9.87 -6.98
C ASN A 20 15.61 9.29 -6.71
N TYR A 21 14.84 9.93 -5.81
CA TYR A 21 13.48 9.51 -5.47
C TYR A 21 12.61 9.31 -6.71
N ASP A 22 12.67 10.21 -7.71
CA ASP A 22 11.87 10.09 -8.94
C ASP A 22 12.10 8.76 -9.68
N PHE A 23 13.36 8.31 -9.78
CA PHE A 23 13.69 7.04 -10.41
C PHE A 23 13.25 5.84 -9.58
N TRP A 24 13.39 5.93 -8.25
CA TRP A 24 12.93 4.89 -7.35
C TRP A 24 11.41 4.77 -7.37
N ALA A 25 10.70 5.89 -7.29
CA ALA A 25 9.25 5.99 -7.24
C ALA A 25 8.63 5.36 -8.49
N VAL A 26 9.11 5.69 -9.70
CA VAL A 26 8.62 5.08 -10.95
C VAL A 26 8.76 3.56 -10.95
N LYS A 27 9.91 3.03 -10.49
CA LYS A 27 10.13 1.57 -10.40
C LYS A 27 9.25 0.93 -9.35
N MET A 28 9.12 1.56 -8.18
CA MET A 28 8.35 1.04 -7.07
C MET A 28 6.84 1.08 -7.34
N GLU A 29 6.36 2.13 -8.01
CA GLU A 29 4.99 2.28 -8.49
C GLU A 29 4.63 1.15 -9.45
N THR A 30 5.51 0.87 -10.42
CA THR A 30 5.33 -0.25 -11.37
C THR A 30 5.17 -1.58 -10.64
N ILE A 31 5.96 -1.83 -9.60
CA ILE A 31 5.87 -3.05 -8.79
C ILE A 31 4.54 -3.10 -8.04
N LEU A 32 4.12 -2.01 -7.41
CA LEU A 32 2.87 -1.94 -6.67
C LEU A 32 1.65 -2.14 -7.57
N ILE A 33 1.66 -1.58 -8.78
CA ILE A 33 0.64 -1.81 -9.81
C ILE A 33 0.62 -3.29 -10.20
N ALA A 34 1.78 -3.90 -10.46
CA ALA A 34 1.87 -5.31 -10.85
C ALA A 34 1.32 -6.28 -9.78
N PHE A 35 1.34 -5.88 -8.51
CA PHE A 35 0.80 -6.66 -7.39
C PHE A 35 -0.62 -6.28 -6.96
N ASP A 36 -1.31 -5.40 -7.70
CA ASP A 36 -2.65 -4.89 -7.32
C ASP A 36 -2.66 -4.22 -5.94
N LEU A 37 -1.59 -3.47 -5.65
CA LEU A 37 -1.36 -2.80 -4.36
C LEU A 37 -1.42 -1.28 -4.45
N TRP A 38 -1.43 -0.70 -5.66
CA TRP A 38 -1.43 0.75 -5.85
C TRP A 38 -2.71 1.42 -5.33
N ASP A 39 -3.85 0.73 -5.43
CA ASP A 39 -5.16 1.26 -5.02
C ASP A 39 -5.19 1.74 -3.56
N VAL A 40 -4.46 1.09 -2.66
CA VAL A 40 -4.44 1.52 -1.25
C VAL A 40 -3.75 2.87 -1.05
N ILE A 41 -2.84 3.24 -1.95
CA ILE A 41 -2.17 4.56 -1.94
C ILE A 41 -3.14 5.64 -2.44
N GLU A 42 -3.91 5.34 -3.49
CA GLU A 42 -4.88 6.26 -4.07
C GLU A 42 -6.15 6.42 -3.21
N VAL A 43 -6.66 5.33 -2.64
CA VAL A 43 -7.87 5.35 -1.82
C VAL A 43 -7.63 6.13 -0.52
N GLU A 44 -6.46 6.00 0.10
CA GLU A 44 -6.05 6.85 1.23
C GLU A 44 -5.89 8.34 0.84
N ALA A 45 -5.72 8.67 -0.45
CA ALA A 45 -5.79 10.05 -0.92
C ALA A 45 -7.21 10.62 -0.86
N LYS A 46 -8.21 9.81 -1.21
CA LYS A 46 -9.62 10.20 -1.29
C LYS A 46 -10.30 10.21 0.09
N SER A 47 -9.98 9.25 0.96
CA SER A 47 -10.60 9.12 2.30
C SER A 47 -10.34 10.33 3.21
N HIS A 48 -9.14 10.91 3.15
CA HIS A 48 -8.81 12.12 3.94
C HIS A 48 -9.48 13.40 3.41
N GLN A 49 -10.07 13.40 2.21
CA GLN A 49 -10.85 14.52 1.69
C GLN A 49 -12.35 14.39 1.97
N SER A 50 -12.82 13.22 2.39
CA SER A 50 -14.25 12.91 2.56
C SER A 50 -14.72 12.85 4.01
N SER A 51 -13.85 13.18 4.98
CA SER A 51 -14.17 13.13 6.42
C SER A 51 -15.00 14.33 6.92
N GLU A 52 -15.36 15.28 6.05
CA GLU A 52 -16.40 16.27 6.33
C GLU A 52 -17.60 15.97 5.43
N ILE A 53 -18.77 15.78 6.06
CA ILE A 53 -20.11 15.66 5.46
C ILE A 53 -20.49 14.22 5.02
N ALA A 54 -21.08 13.47 5.96
CA ALA A 54 -22.32 12.70 5.70
C ALA A 54 -22.86 12.11 7.01
N THR A 55 -23.45 12.96 7.86
CA THR A 55 -24.50 12.52 8.78
C THR A 55 -25.80 12.47 7.97
N GLY A 56 -26.33 11.28 7.69
CA GLY A 56 -27.55 11.12 6.88
C GLY A 56 -28.15 9.74 7.01
N SER A 57 -29.10 9.64 7.94
CA SER A 57 -30.01 8.53 8.25
C SER A 57 -30.68 7.86 7.05
N GLY A 58 -30.98 6.56 7.15
CA GLY A 58 -31.92 5.85 6.26
C GLY A 58 -31.86 4.33 6.43
N ASP A 59 -32.95 3.76 6.96
CA ASP A 59 -33.19 2.35 7.30
C ASP A 59 -33.04 1.38 6.12
N GLU A 60 -32.52 0.14 6.32
CA GLU A 60 -32.81 -1.09 5.54
C GLU A 60 -32.15 -2.32 6.23
N GLU A 61 -32.78 -2.92 7.26
CA GLU A 61 -32.21 -3.95 8.16
C GLU A 61 -31.92 -5.34 7.55
N SER A 62 -32.11 -5.56 6.25
CA SER A 62 -31.74 -6.84 5.56
C SER A 62 -30.67 -6.68 4.48
N GLU A 63 -30.49 -5.47 3.94
CA GLU A 63 -29.33 -5.07 3.13
C GLU A 63 -28.13 -4.69 4.03
N ALA A 64 -28.41 -4.28 5.27
CA ALA A 64 -27.41 -3.89 6.25
C ALA A 64 -26.44 -5.03 6.63
N GLU A 65 -26.89 -6.29 6.63
CA GLU A 65 -26.03 -7.42 6.99
C GLU A 65 -25.09 -7.82 5.84
N ILE A 66 -25.58 -7.84 4.59
CA ILE A 66 -24.74 -8.07 3.40
C ILE A 66 -23.77 -6.90 3.20
N SER A 67 -24.24 -5.65 3.34
CA SER A 67 -23.43 -4.44 3.31
C SER A 67 -22.39 -4.41 4.43
N SER A 68 -22.74 -4.78 5.67
CA SER A 68 -21.80 -4.88 6.81
C SER A 68 -20.75 -5.96 6.60
N LEU A 69 -21.14 -7.13 6.09
CA LEU A 69 -20.20 -8.20 5.78
C LEU A 69 -19.30 -7.83 4.60
N GLN A 70 -19.83 -7.23 3.53
CA GLN A 70 -19.05 -6.76 2.39
C GLN A 70 -18.11 -5.61 2.75
N THR A 71 -18.54 -4.65 3.56
CA THR A 71 -17.67 -3.57 4.05
C THR A 71 -16.60 -4.11 4.99
N SER A 72 -16.91 -5.11 5.82
CA SER A 72 -15.94 -5.82 6.67
C SER A 72 -14.92 -6.63 5.85
N THR A 73 -15.33 -7.31 4.77
CA THR A 73 -14.41 -8.02 3.88
C THR A 73 -13.50 -7.07 3.11
N ILE A 74 -14.05 -6.00 2.54
CA ILE A 74 -13.29 -4.94 1.84
C ILE A 74 -12.30 -4.26 2.81
N SER A 75 -12.72 -3.95 4.04
CA SER A 75 -11.86 -3.37 5.08
C SER A 75 -10.67 -4.28 5.43
N ARG A 76 -10.90 -5.60 5.52
CA ARG A 76 -9.84 -6.57 5.77
C ARG A 76 -8.89 -6.71 4.59
N GLU A 77 -9.42 -6.77 3.37
CA GLU A 77 -8.61 -6.84 2.15
C GLU A 77 -7.69 -5.62 2.04
N ASN A 78 -8.23 -4.41 2.23
CA ASN A 78 -7.44 -3.18 2.21
C ASN A 78 -6.34 -3.17 3.27
N LYS A 79 -6.60 -3.67 4.48
CA LYS A 79 -5.56 -3.80 5.52
C LYS A 79 -4.43 -4.75 5.08
N ILE A 80 -4.76 -5.85 4.42
CA ILE A 80 -3.77 -6.81 3.91
C ILE A 80 -2.97 -6.18 2.75
N LYS A 81 -3.65 -5.52 1.80
CA LYS A 81 -3.00 -4.82 0.68
C LYS A 81 -2.06 -3.72 1.20
N ASN A 82 -2.51 -2.91 2.16
CA ASN A 82 -1.70 -1.89 2.84
C ASN A 82 -0.46 -2.50 3.52
N ALA A 83 -0.62 -3.60 4.27
CA ALA A 83 0.50 -4.28 4.91
C ALA A 83 1.52 -4.85 3.90
N LYS A 84 1.06 -5.43 2.79
CA LYS A 84 1.93 -5.93 1.72
C LYS A 84 2.72 -4.80 1.06
N ALA A 85 2.06 -3.70 0.70
CA ALA A 85 2.72 -2.55 0.11
C ALA A 85 3.72 -1.91 1.07
N LEU A 86 3.38 -1.79 2.37
CA LEU A 86 4.32 -1.31 3.39
C LEU A 86 5.55 -2.19 3.49
N SER A 87 5.38 -3.51 3.48
CA SER A 87 6.50 -4.47 3.51
C SER A 87 7.44 -4.26 2.31
N LEU A 88 6.90 -4.04 1.11
CA LEU A 88 7.70 -3.77 -0.08
C LEU A 88 8.46 -2.44 0.05
N ILE A 89 7.80 -1.36 0.50
CA ILE A 89 8.46 -0.05 0.69
C ILE A 89 9.54 -0.16 1.77
N GLN A 90 9.25 -0.79 2.91
CA GLN A 90 10.20 -0.97 4.00
C GLN A 90 11.41 -1.80 3.56
N GLY A 91 11.18 -2.88 2.81
CA GLY A 91 12.26 -3.71 2.25
C GLY A 91 13.06 -3.03 1.14
N ALA A 92 12.55 -1.94 0.55
CA ALA A 92 13.28 -1.12 -0.41
C ALA A 92 14.26 -0.17 0.29
N LEU A 93 14.01 0.26 1.52
CA LEU A 93 14.83 1.24 2.21
C LEU A 93 16.16 0.65 2.69
N THR A 94 17.20 1.47 2.67
CA THR A 94 18.40 1.22 3.48
C THR A 94 18.10 1.43 4.97
N ASP A 95 18.82 0.72 5.85
CA ASP A 95 18.62 0.77 7.30
C ASP A 95 18.70 2.20 7.87
N ASP A 96 19.54 3.06 7.31
CA ASP A 96 19.68 4.47 7.72
C ASP A 96 18.42 5.31 7.49
N LEU A 97 17.54 4.87 6.58
CA LEU A 97 16.30 5.54 6.23
C LEU A 97 15.10 5.01 7.02
N PHE A 98 15.15 3.76 7.45
CA PHE A 98 14.06 3.14 8.20
C PHE A 98 13.56 3.98 9.40
N PRO A 99 14.42 4.67 10.18
CA PRO A 99 13.97 5.52 11.27
C PRO A 99 12.96 6.61 10.89
N ARG A 100 12.95 7.07 9.64
CA ARG A 100 12.04 8.13 9.16
C ARG A 100 10.61 7.64 8.94
N ILE A 101 10.43 6.38 8.54
CA ILE A 101 9.08 5.80 8.31
C ILE A 101 8.63 4.81 9.38
N ARG A 102 9.47 4.50 10.38
CA ARG A 102 9.17 3.46 11.38
C ARG A 102 7.84 3.66 12.14
N ASN A 103 7.36 4.90 12.23
CA ASN A 103 6.12 5.24 12.93
C ASN A 103 4.91 5.33 11.99
N GLU A 104 5.15 5.20 10.69
CA GLU A 104 4.14 5.35 9.67
C GLU A 104 3.36 4.05 9.49
N LYS A 105 2.03 4.16 9.51
CA LYS A 105 1.12 3.01 9.49
C LYS A 105 0.38 2.90 8.17
N THR A 106 0.51 3.91 7.33
CA THR A 106 -0.12 4.02 6.02
C THR A 106 0.94 3.90 4.93
N VAL A 107 0.65 3.16 3.86
CA VAL A 107 1.57 3.08 2.70
C VAL A 107 1.82 4.48 2.15
N LYS A 108 0.79 5.33 2.13
CA LYS A 108 0.87 6.70 1.63
C LYS A 108 1.85 7.56 2.42
N GLY A 109 1.82 7.49 3.76
CA GLY A 109 2.78 8.23 4.56
C GLY A 109 4.21 7.72 4.33
N ALA A 110 4.39 6.40 4.19
CA ALA A 110 5.70 5.80 3.96
C ALA A 110 6.24 6.13 2.55
N TRP A 111 5.33 6.33 1.59
CA TRP A 111 5.64 6.74 0.22
C TRP A 111 6.14 8.18 0.12
N ARG A 112 5.68 9.10 0.97
CA ARG A 112 6.00 10.55 0.95
C ARG A 112 7.33 10.91 1.64
N PHE A 113 8.28 9.98 1.59
CA PHE A 113 9.59 10.06 2.19
C PHE A 113 10.34 11.37 1.91
#